data_AF-M0P2M4-F1
#
_entry.id   AF-M0P2M4-F1
#
_cell.length_a   1.000
_cell.length_b   1.000
_cell.length_c   1.000
_cell.angle_alpha   90.00
_cell.angle_beta   90.00
_cell.angle_gamma   90.00
#
_symmetry.space_group_name_H-M   'P 1'
#
loop_
_entity.id
_entity.type
_entity.pdbx_description
1 polymer ?
#
loop_
_entity_poly.entity_id
_entity_poly.type
_entity_poly.pdbx_seq_one_letter_code
_entity_poly.pdbx_strand_id
1 'polypeptide(L)'
;MATLSLSAGLVLGPIVGLLATLAMDRVMPRLPEGATAPRVAAGVLTGTPVDRAPERLATRVHYVAGGGAGLLFVGLLSAVQAALGVGIAVALAVAGPAMLALMVGFFALVPLPRAQGLPRQRLPRIRRDWALCAATYVAAATLLVAVAAAV
;
A
#
# COMPACT_ATOMS: atom_id res chain seq x y z
N MET A 1 -21.61 3.41 18.52
CA MET A 1 -20.51 2.94 17.64
C MET A 1 -20.48 3.88 16.44
N ALA A 2 -19.38 4.60 16.21
CA ALA A 2 -19.29 5.50 15.07
C ALA A 2 -19.08 4.69 13.78
N THR A 3 -20.07 4.68 12.89
CA THR A 3 -19.94 4.09 11.56
C THR A 3 -19.45 5.18 10.60
N LEU A 4 -18.32 4.96 9.93
CA LEU A 4 -17.89 5.82 8.83
C LEU A 4 -18.92 5.70 7.71
N SER A 5 -19.56 6.81 7.33
CA SER A 5 -20.45 6.81 6.17
C SER A 5 -19.65 6.49 4.92
N LEU A 6 -20.27 5.78 3.96
CA LEU A 6 -19.61 5.37 2.72
C LEU A 6 -18.98 6.55 1.97
N SER A 7 -19.67 7.70 1.98
CA SER A 7 -19.20 8.96 1.40
C SER A 7 -18.02 9.56 2.14
N ALA A 8 -18.00 9.51 3.48
CA ALA A 8 -16.83 9.91 4.26
C ALA A 8 -15.64 8.99 3.96
N GLY A 9 -15.85 7.67 3.85
CA GLY A 9 -14.81 6.71 3.49
C GLY A 9 -14.17 6.95 2.11
N LEU A 10 -14.98 7.38 1.13
CA LEU A 10 -14.51 7.70 -0.23
C LEU A 10 -13.55 8.91 -0.28
N VAL A 11 -13.71 9.88 0.62
CA VAL A 11 -12.80 11.04 0.73
C VAL A 11 -11.63 10.73 1.65
N LEU A 12 -11.90 10.10 2.80
CA LEU A 12 -10.93 9.87 3.86
C LEU A 12 -9.90 8.81 3.46
N GLY A 13 -10.31 7.77 2.74
CA GLY A 13 -9.46 6.68 2.27
C GLY A 13 -8.27 7.16 1.42
N PRO A 14 -8.50 7.91 0.32
CA PRO A 14 -7.42 8.46 -0.49
C PRO A 14 -6.47 9.38 0.29
N ILE A 15 -6.99 10.21 1.20
CA ILE A 15 -6.16 11.11 2.03
C ILE A 15 -5.25 10.28 2.96
N VAL A 16 -5.83 9.32 3.69
CA VAL A 16 -5.07 8.38 4.53
C VAL A 16 -4.00 7.67 3.71
N GLY A 17 -4.36 7.20 2.51
CA GLY A 17 -3.44 6.49 1.64
C GLY A 17 -2.28 7.36 1.16
N LEU A 18 -2.55 8.59 0.71
CA LEU A 18 -1.50 9.51 0.29
C LEU A 18 -0.55 9.85 1.45
N LEU A 19 -1.06 10.11 2.65
CA LEU A 19 -0.23 10.37 3.83
C LEU A 19 0.60 9.14 4.23
N ALA A 20 0.02 7.94 4.16
CA ALA A 20 0.75 6.70 4.40
C ALA A 20 1.83 6.44 3.34
N THR A 21 1.59 6.80 2.07
CA THR A 21 2.60 6.78 1.01
C THR A 21 3.76 7.73 1.31
N LEU A 22 3.49 8.94 1.81
CA LEU A 22 4.54 9.86 2.24
C LEU A 22 5.36 9.30 3.41
N ALA A 23 4.75 8.54 4.33
CA ALA A 23 5.49 7.85 5.38
C ALA A 23 6.41 6.75 4.78
N MET A 24 5.89 5.99 3.82
CA MET A 24 6.66 5.00 3.06
C MET A 24 7.84 5.63 2.31
N ASP A 25 7.67 6.82 1.72
CA ASP A 25 8.74 7.57 1.03
C ASP A 25 9.94 7.87 1.95
N ARG A 26 9.74 7.94 3.27
CA ARG A 26 10.86 8.11 4.21
C ARG A 26 11.66 6.83 4.37
N VAL A 27 11.04 5.66 4.28
CA VAL A 27 11.69 4.37 4.46
C VAL A 27 12.34 3.88 3.17
N MET A 28 11.73 4.13 2.01
CA MET A 28 12.23 3.64 0.71
C MET A 28 13.71 3.97 0.44
N PRO A 29 14.24 5.19 0.67
CA PRO A 29 15.66 5.50 0.40
C PRO A 29 16.64 4.77 1.32
N ARG A 30 16.14 4.17 2.42
CA ARG A 30 16.95 3.44 3.40
C ARG A 30 17.07 1.95 3.08
N LEU A 31 16.34 1.49 2.08
CA LEU A 31 16.30 0.09 1.67
C LEU A 31 16.97 -0.09 0.30
N PRO A 32 17.83 -1.11 0.11
CA PRO A 32 18.51 -1.36 -1.16
C PRO A 32 17.57 -1.44 -2.37
N GLU A 33 16.38 -2.01 -2.20
CA GLU A 33 15.37 -2.18 -3.26
C GLU A 33 14.10 -1.34 -3.00
N GLY A 34 14.17 -0.32 -2.14
CA GLY A 34 13.00 0.44 -1.69
C GLY A 34 12.26 1.16 -2.83
N ALA A 35 12.98 1.65 -3.84
CA ALA A 35 12.39 2.31 -5.01
C ALA A 35 12.03 1.35 -6.16
N THR A 36 12.28 0.04 -6.00
CA THR A 36 12.14 -0.92 -7.11
C THR A 36 10.68 -1.22 -7.42
N ALA A 37 9.79 -1.28 -6.42
CA ALA A 37 8.38 -1.61 -6.64
C ALA A 37 7.64 -0.60 -7.55
N PRO A 38 7.76 0.74 -7.35
CA PRO A 38 7.22 1.72 -8.29
C PRO A 38 7.78 1.58 -9.72
N ARG A 39 9.07 1.29 -9.87
CA ARG A 39 9.70 1.09 -11.18
C ARG A 39 9.24 -0.20 -11.86
N VAL A 40 9.01 -1.26 -11.10
CA VAL A 40 8.38 -2.50 -11.57
C VAL A 40 6.98 -2.21 -12.12
N ALA A 41 6.16 -1.45 -11.40
CA ALA A 41 4.82 -1.10 -11.86
C ALA A 41 4.87 -0.25 -13.14
N ALA A 42 5.73 0.77 -13.19
CA ALA A 42 5.92 1.59 -14.38
C ALA A 42 6.41 0.75 -15.58
N GLY A 43 7.42 -0.10 -15.38
CA GLY A 43 7.96 -0.96 -16.43
C GLY A 43 6.95 -1.96 -16.99
N VAL A 44 6.08 -2.52 -16.13
CA VAL A 44 4.98 -3.39 -16.57
C VAL A 44 3.96 -2.62 -17.41
N LEU A 45 3.63 -1.38 -17.02
CA LEU A 45 2.67 -0.54 -17.76
C LEU A 45 3.21 -0.06 -19.12
N THR A 46 4.53 0.11 -19.24
CA THR A 46 5.17 0.62 -20.46
C THR A 46 5.83 -0.46 -21.31
N GLY A 47 5.88 -1.71 -20.83
CA GLY A 47 6.60 -2.80 -21.49
C GLY A 47 8.12 -2.58 -21.56
N THR A 48 8.68 -1.80 -20.64
CA THR A 48 10.12 -1.47 -20.62
C THR A 48 10.84 -2.19 -19.47
N PRO A 49 12.13 -2.56 -19.65
CA PRO A 49 12.98 -3.04 -18.55
C PRO A 49 12.95 -2.11 -17.33
N VAL A 50 12.97 -2.68 -16.11
CA VAL A 50 12.80 -1.95 -14.84
C VAL A 50 13.83 -0.84 -14.63
N ASP A 51 15.05 -1.03 -15.12
CA ASP A 51 16.16 -0.06 -15.08
C ASP A 51 15.94 1.14 -16.02
N ARG A 52 15.08 0.99 -17.02
CA ARG A 52 14.72 2.03 -18.00
C ARG A 52 13.29 2.55 -17.84
N ALA A 53 12.56 2.09 -16.83
CA ALA A 53 11.19 2.51 -16.59
C ALA A 53 11.13 4.03 -16.29
N PRO A 54 10.17 4.79 -16.88
CA PRO A 54 10.11 6.24 -16.68
C PRO A 54 9.88 6.62 -15.21
N GLU A 55 10.81 7.39 -14.63
CA GLU A 55 10.77 7.77 -13.21
C GLU A 55 9.50 8.54 -12.84
N ARG A 56 9.10 9.50 -13.68
CA ARG A 56 7.86 10.28 -13.46
C ARG A 56 6.62 9.39 -13.41
N LEU A 57 6.58 8.33 -14.24
CA LEU A 57 5.46 7.38 -14.21
C LEU A 57 5.51 6.52 -12.95
N ALA A 58 6.69 6.05 -12.55
CA ALA A 58 6.87 5.31 -11.30
C ALA A 58 6.36 6.12 -10.10
N THR A 59 6.72 7.39 -10.01
CA THR A 59 6.22 8.30 -8.95
C THR A 59 4.70 8.46 -9.00
N ARG A 60 4.11 8.69 -10.18
CA ARG A 60 2.64 8.85 -10.32
C ARG A 60 1.90 7.58 -9.91
N VAL A 61 2.35 6.43 -10.41
CA VAL A 61 1.73 5.13 -10.09
C VAL A 61 1.87 4.82 -8.61
N HIS A 62 2.99 5.16 -7.98
CA HIS A 62 3.19 5.03 -6.53
C HIS A 62 2.15 5.80 -5.72
N TYR A 63 1.92 7.08 -6.02
CA TYR A 63 0.91 7.87 -5.31
C TYR A 63 -0.54 7.48 -5.65
N VAL A 64 -0.83 7.12 -6.90
CA VAL A 64 -2.17 6.64 -7.29
C VAL A 64 -2.48 5.31 -6.61
N ALA A 65 -1.55 4.35 -6.65
CA ALA A 65 -1.69 3.08 -5.95
C ALA A 65 -1.76 3.28 -4.43
N GLY A 66 -1.01 4.23 -3.89
CA GLY A 66 -1.08 4.66 -2.50
C GLY A 66 -2.47 5.16 -2.10
N GLY A 67 -3.01 6.15 -2.80
CA GLY A 67 -4.38 6.63 -2.55
C GLY A 67 -5.43 5.52 -2.68
N GLY A 68 -5.32 4.68 -3.72
CA GLY A 68 -6.20 3.54 -3.92
C GLY A 68 -6.10 2.48 -2.80
N ALA A 69 -4.89 2.22 -2.31
CA ALA A 69 -4.66 1.34 -1.16
C ALA A 69 -5.29 1.90 0.12
N GLY A 70 -5.29 3.21 0.31
CA GLY A 70 -5.92 3.86 1.46
C GLY A 70 -7.43 3.72 1.44
N LEU A 71 -8.02 3.91 0.25
CA LEU A 71 -9.44 3.63 0.03
C LEU A 71 -9.79 2.16 0.30
N LEU A 72 -8.99 1.23 -0.22
CA LEU A 72 -9.17 -0.20 0.04
C LEU A 72 -9.09 -0.53 1.54
N PHE A 73 -8.13 0.08 2.26
CA PHE A 73 -7.96 -0.15 3.70
C PHE A 73 -9.16 0.32 4.51
N VAL A 74 -9.67 1.53 4.26
CA VAL A 74 -10.87 2.06 4.92
C VAL A 74 -12.13 1.25 4.55
N GLY A 75 -12.23 0.80 3.31
CA GLY A 75 -13.29 -0.10 2.87
C GLY A 75 -13.26 -1.45 3.59
N LEU A 76 -12.08 -2.07 3.70
CA LEU A 76 -11.88 -3.33 4.42
C LEU A 76 -12.24 -3.19 5.91
N LEU A 77 -11.77 -2.11 6.54
CA LEU A 77 -12.12 -1.78 7.92
C LEU A 77 -13.65 -1.69 8.11
N SER A 78 -14.32 -0.98 7.21
CA SER A 78 -15.79 -0.82 7.25
C SER A 78 -16.50 -2.16 7.07
N ALA A 79 -16.02 -2.99 6.15
CA ALA A 79 -16.55 -4.33 5.91
C ALA A 79 -16.38 -5.24 7.14
N VAL A 80 -15.23 -5.18 7.82
CA VAL A 80 -14.99 -5.95 9.06
C VAL A 80 -15.94 -5.52 10.18
N GLN A 81 -16.13 -4.21 10.38
CA GLN A 81 -17.07 -3.71 11.39
C GLN A 81 -18.50 -4.15 11.09
N ALA A 82 -18.92 -4.05 9.82
CA ALA A 82 -20.27 -4.44 9.40
C ALA A 82 -20.50 -5.96 9.50
N ALA A 83 -19.53 -6.77 9.07
CA ALA A 83 -19.68 -8.23 9.04
C ALA A 83 -19.59 -8.87 10.43
N LEU A 84 -18.76 -8.32 11.32
CA LEU A 84 -18.49 -8.92 12.64
C LEU A 84 -19.16 -8.17 13.80
N GLY A 85 -19.75 -7.00 13.56
CA GLY A 85 -20.36 -6.17 14.63
C GLY A 85 -19.33 -5.64 15.64
N VAL A 86 -18.07 -5.51 15.23
CA VAL A 86 -16.95 -5.15 16.12
C VAL A 86 -16.64 -3.65 16.10
N GLY A 87 -16.00 -3.16 17.16
CA GLY A 87 -15.50 -1.79 17.22
C GLY A 87 -14.22 -1.55 16.41
N ILE A 88 -13.84 -0.27 16.27
CA ILE A 88 -12.71 0.19 15.45
C ILE A 88 -11.38 -0.50 15.79
N ALA A 89 -11.09 -0.73 17.07
CA ALA A 89 -9.82 -1.34 17.49
C ALA A 89 -9.67 -2.78 16.96
N VAL A 90 -10.72 -3.60 17.09
CA VAL A 90 -10.74 -4.98 16.56
C VAL A 90 -10.74 -4.95 15.04
N ALA A 91 -11.47 -4.03 14.42
CA ALA A 91 -11.47 -3.88 12.97
C ALA A 91 -10.08 -3.53 12.41
N LEU A 92 -9.33 -2.64 13.07
CA LEU A 92 -7.94 -2.32 12.69
C LEU A 92 -7.02 -3.53 12.86
N ALA A 93 -7.17 -4.28 13.95
CA ALA A 93 -6.38 -5.48 14.22
C ALA A 93 -6.57 -6.59 13.16
N VAL A 94 -7.73 -6.63 12.50
CA VAL A 94 -8.03 -7.57 11.41
C VAL A 94 -7.67 -6.98 10.04
N ALA A 95 -8.12 -5.77 9.74
CA ALA A 95 -7.94 -5.13 8.44
C ALA A 95 -6.46 -4.79 8.17
N GLY A 96 -5.67 -4.45 9.19
CA GLY A 96 -4.24 -4.14 9.05
C GLY A 96 -3.44 -5.32 8.48
N PRO A 97 -3.39 -6.47 9.16
CA PRO A 97 -2.73 -7.67 8.63
C PRO A 97 -3.27 -8.12 7.28
N ALA A 98 -4.59 -8.05 7.07
CA ALA A 98 -5.20 -8.40 5.79
C ALA A 98 -4.73 -7.45 4.66
N MET A 99 -4.68 -6.14 4.90
CA MET A 99 -4.17 -5.16 3.95
C MET A 99 -2.68 -5.36 3.67
N LEU A 100 -1.88 -5.65 4.70
CA LEU A 100 -0.46 -5.98 4.54
C LEU A 100 -0.28 -7.21 3.65
N ALA A 101 -1.04 -8.28 3.90
CA ALA A 101 -1.03 -9.48 3.08
C ALA A 101 -1.44 -9.19 1.63
N LEU A 102 -2.47 -8.35 1.43
CA LEU A 102 -2.90 -7.93 0.10
C LEU A 102 -1.80 -7.14 -0.63
N MET A 103 -1.17 -6.16 0.01
CA MET A 103 -0.09 -5.38 -0.62
C MET A 103 1.13 -6.25 -0.97
N VAL A 104 1.57 -7.09 -0.04
CA VAL A 104 2.72 -7.99 -0.23
C VAL A 104 2.41 -9.03 -1.32
N GLY A 105 1.27 -9.70 -1.20
CA GLY A 105 0.81 -10.73 -2.13
C GLY A 105 0.56 -10.18 -3.52
N PHE A 106 -0.17 -9.07 -3.63
CA PHE A 106 -0.45 -8.43 -4.92
C PHE A 106 0.85 -8.13 -5.65
N PHE A 107 1.80 -7.43 -5.03
CA PHE A 107 3.07 -7.11 -5.67
C PHE A 107 3.89 -8.36 -6.05
N ALA A 108 4.00 -9.31 -5.12
CA ALA A 108 4.84 -10.50 -5.32
C ALA A 108 4.29 -11.45 -6.41
N LEU A 109 2.97 -11.49 -6.59
CA LEU A 109 2.28 -12.42 -7.48
C LEU A 109 1.82 -11.77 -8.80
N VAL A 110 1.64 -10.46 -8.85
CA VAL A 110 1.07 -9.77 -10.02
C VAL A 110 2.12 -8.98 -10.82
N PRO A 111 2.61 -7.80 -10.39
CA PRO A 111 3.54 -7.01 -11.19
C PRO A 111 4.96 -7.59 -11.18
N LEU A 112 5.46 -8.14 -10.06
CA LEU A 112 6.84 -8.61 -9.99
C LEU A 112 7.14 -9.76 -10.98
N PRO A 113 6.28 -10.77 -11.16
CA PRO A 113 6.51 -11.82 -12.17
C PRO A 113 6.44 -11.32 -13.62
N ARG A 114 5.81 -10.17 -13.86
CA ARG A 114 5.66 -9.55 -15.19
C ARG A 114 6.80 -8.58 -15.52
N ALA A 115 7.63 -8.24 -14.55
CA ALA A 115 8.73 -7.31 -14.71
C ALA A 115 9.84 -7.87 -15.60
N GLN A 116 10.41 -7.02 -16.46
CA GLN A 116 11.54 -7.35 -17.33
C GLN A 116 12.84 -6.72 -16.83
N GLY A 117 13.99 -7.35 -17.10
CA GLY A 117 15.30 -6.80 -16.75
C GLY A 117 15.70 -6.96 -15.28
N LEU A 118 15.04 -7.84 -14.52
CA LEU A 118 15.42 -8.17 -13.14
C LEU A 118 16.14 -9.53 -13.04
N PRO A 119 17.39 -9.56 -12.55
CA PRO A 119 18.06 -10.80 -12.17
C PRO A 119 17.28 -11.58 -11.11
N ARG A 120 17.15 -12.90 -11.28
CA ARG A 120 16.40 -13.76 -10.33
C ARG A 120 16.93 -13.69 -8.90
N GLN A 121 18.23 -13.47 -8.74
CA GLN A 121 18.91 -13.34 -7.45
C GLN A 121 18.46 -12.11 -6.65
N ARG A 122 17.94 -11.08 -7.31
CA ARG A 122 17.43 -9.87 -6.64
C ARG A 122 16.01 -10.04 -6.09
N LEU A 123 15.23 -10.99 -6.62
CA LEU A 123 13.80 -11.12 -6.30
C LEU A 123 13.50 -11.30 -4.80
N PRO A 124 14.25 -12.12 -4.01
CA PRO A 124 14.01 -12.25 -2.57
C PRO A 124 14.20 -10.91 -1.82
N ARG A 125 15.24 -10.14 -2.19
CA ARG A 125 15.52 -8.84 -1.60
C ARG A 125 14.44 -7.82 -1.95
N ILE A 126 14.01 -7.78 -3.21
CA ILE A 126 12.93 -6.91 -3.69
C ILE A 126 11.63 -7.19 -2.90
N ARG A 127 11.27 -8.47 -2.72
CA ARG A 127 10.07 -8.86 -1.95
C ARG A 127 10.17 -8.46 -0.48
N ARG A 128 11.33 -8.66 0.15
CA ARG A 128 11.57 -8.27 1.54
C ARG A 128 11.46 -6.76 1.73
N ASP A 129 12.17 -6.00 0.89
CA ASP A 129 12.18 -4.54 1.01
C ASP A 129 10.80 -3.95 0.69
N TRP A 130 10.06 -4.54 -0.26
CA TRP A 130 8.64 -4.22 -0.48
C TRP A 130 7.79 -4.51 0.76
N ALA A 131 7.96 -5.66 1.42
CA ALA A 131 7.20 -5.97 2.63
C ALA A 131 7.46 -4.97 3.76
N LEU A 132 8.69 -4.48 3.92
CA LEU A 132 9.02 -3.43 4.89
C LEU A 132 8.34 -2.09 4.54
N CYS A 133 8.35 -1.71 3.26
CA CYS A 133 7.64 -0.52 2.79
C CYS A 133 6.11 -0.65 2.98
N ALA A 134 5.52 -1.79 2.64
CA ALA A 134 4.10 -2.07 2.82
C ALA A 134 3.71 -2.07 4.31
N ALA A 135 4.55 -2.64 5.18
CA ALA A 135 4.35 -2.58 6.63
C ALA A 135 4.36 -1.13 7.14
N THR A 136 5.29 -0.30 6.65
CA THR A 136 5.34 1.14 6.98
C THR A 136 4.05 1.85 6.57
N TYR A 137 3.58 1.59 5.35
CA TYR A 137 2.33 2.14 4.84
C TYR A 137 1.15 1.74 5.71
N VAL A 138 0.98 0.44 6.01
CA VAL A 138 -0.16 -0.07 6.79
C VAL A 138 -0.11 0.46 8.23
N ALA A 139 1.07 0.54 8.84
CA ALA A 139 1.22 1.10 10.18
C ALA A 139 0.83 2.58 10.22
N ALA A 140 1.28 3.37 9.24
CA ALA A 140 0.91 4.77 9.13
C ALA A 140 -0.59 4.95 8.89
N ALA A 141 -1.18 4.19 7.96
CA ALA A 141 -2.62 4.23 7.69
C ALA A 141 -3.46 3.83 8.92
N THR A 142 -3.03 2.78 9.64
CA THR A 142 -3.66 2.33 10.89
C THR A 142 -3.65 3.43 11.94
N LEU A 143 -2.51 4.09 12.14
CA LEU A 143 -2.39 5.19 13.09
C LEU A 143 -3.26 6.39 12.71
N LEU A 144 -3.25 6.77 11.43
CA LEU A 144 -4.05 7.89 10.92
C LEU A 144 -5.55 7.66 11.12
N VAL A 145 -6.03 6.45 10.81
CA VAL A 145 -7.44 6.08 11.03
C VAL A 145 -7.78 6.03 12.52
N ALA A 146 -6.90 5.49 13.36
CA ALA A 146 -7.11 5.45 14.80
C ALA A 146 -7.21 6.85 15.41
N VAL A 147 -6.34 7.77 15.00
CA VAL A 147 -6.40 9.18 15.43
C VAL A 147 -7.67 9.86 14.93
N ALA A 148 -8.01 9.69 13.65
CA ALA A 148 -9.23 10.28 13.08
C ALA A 148 -10.52 9.76 13.73
N ALA A 149 -10.52 8.53 14.28
CA ALA A 149 -11.65 7.96 14.99
C ALA A 149 -11.71 8.35 16.48
N ALA A 150 -10.62 8.90 17.03
CA ALA A 150 -10.53 9.34 18.43
C ALA A 150 -10.85 10.83 18.62
N VAL A 151 -10.92 11.60 17.53
CA VAL A 151 -11.35 13.00 17.46
C VAL A 151 -12.83 13.07 17.12
#